data_AF-A0A8B7E4E4-F1
#
_entry.id   AF-A0A8B7E4E4-F1
#
_cell.length_a   1.000
_cell.length_b   1.000
_cell.length_c   1.000
_cell.angle_alpha   90.00
_cell.angle_beta   90.00
_cell.angle_gamma   90.00
#
_symmetry.space_group_name_H-M   'P 1'
#
loop_
_entity.id
_entity.type
_entity.pdbx_description
1 polymer ?
#
loop_
_entity_poly.entity_id
_entity_poly.type
_entity_poly.pdbx_seq_one_letter_code
_entity_poly.pdbx_strand_id
1 'polypeptide(L)'
;LINIMNSIKRVRSNSCPGSKKVKEFIGLGADLLPSELPTLRNVLQLMLLEMESLDTNLQYVLKEIVYEAAKKSSCKIVAQYKKVNINIQIQPNHYIVQRIEKEWKRVTQTVWGRVKSSQKNKLYNEIDVLFDILRCKHIIICKEDPTCSDPKCSHSAISPTCNCPSNLKIPKIELKFIKAQRLKIGMKSVYQIHCIDKKEYTRLAKQCKRKEKPLISKN
;
A
#
# COMPACT_ATOMS: atom_id res chain seq x y z
N LEU A 1 9.02 -10.59 -37.04
CA LEU A 1 9.76 -10.21 -35.81
C LEU A 1 8.97 -10.75 -34.63
N ILE A 2 9.40 -11.58 -33.70
CA ILE A 2 10.63 -12.28 -33.32
C ILE A 2 10.06 -13.34 -32.32
N ASN A 3 10.05 -14.64 -32.60
CA ASN A 3 11.14 -15.57 -32.29
C ASN A 3 11.93 -15.32 -30.97
N ILE A 4 11.24 -15.03 -29.86
CA ILE A 4 11.77 -15.21 -28.49
C ILE A 4 10.77 -16.06 -27.70
N MET A 5 10.63 -17.35 -28.02
CA MET A 5 9.92 -18.29 -27.15
C MET A 5 10.75 -19.53 -26.79
N ASN A 6 11.99 -19.61 -27.23
CA ASN A 6 12.86 -20.74 -26.97
C ASN A 6 14.06 -20.31 -26.14
N SER A 7 14.22 -20.95 -24.98
CA SER A 7 15.33 -20.82 -24.02
C SER A 7 15.20 -19.76 -22.92
N ILE A 8 14.08 -19.79 -22.17
CA ILE A 8 14.11 -19.34 -20.77
C ILE A 8 14.03 -20.60 -19.91
N LYS A 9 15.14 -20.92 -19.24
CA LYS A 9 15.19 -21.98 -18.21
C LYS A 9 14.05 -21.74 -17.24
N ARG A 10 13.05 -22.63 -17.24
CA ARG A 10 11.94 -22.64 -16.29
C ARG A 10 12.49 -22.92 -14.90
N VAL A 11 12.90 -21.87 -14.18
CA VAL A 11 13.23 -21.98 -12.76
C VAL A 11 11.90 -22.19 -12.02
N ARG A 12 11.63 -23.42 -11.61
CA ARG A 12 10.51 -23.77 -10.74
C ARG A 12 10.61 -22.97 -9.45
N SER A 13 9.80 -21.92 -9.30
CA SER A 13 9.53 -21.33 -8.00
C SER A 13 8.26 -21.96 -7.42
N ASN A 14 8.42 -22.76 -6.36
CA ASN A 14 7.33 -23.54 -5.73
C ASN A 14 6.36 -22.66 -4.91
N SER A 15 6.04 -21.45 -5.34
CA SER A 15 5.09 -20.58 -4.64
C SER A 15 4.23 -19.85 -5.66
N CYS A 16 3.03 -20.37 -5.92
CA CYS A 16 2.02 -19.70 -6.71
C CYS A 16 1.57 -18.42 -5.98
N PRO A 17 1.86 -17.21 -6.52
CA PRO A 17 1.50 -15.94 -5.90
C PRO A 17 0.01 -15.59 -6.03
N GLY A 18 -0.69 -16.17 -7.02
CA GLY A 18 -2.16 -16.08 -7.17
C GLY A 18 -2.93 -17.09 -6.31
N SER A 19 -2.25 -17.82 -5.42
CA SER A 19 -2.85 -18.91 -4.65
C SER A 19 -3.98 -18.44 -3.73
N LYS A 20 -4.95 -19.33 -3.51
CA LYS A 20 -6.07 -19.16 -2.57
C LYS A 20 -5.62 -18.56 -1.23
N LYS A 21 -4.45 -18.98 -0.71
CA LYS A 21 -3.90 -18.49 0.55
C LYS A 21 -3.55 -17.01 0.53
N VAL A 22 -3.01 -16.49 -0.58
CA VAL A 22 -2.70 -15.05 -0.71
C VAL A 22 -4.00 -14.26 -0.71
N LYS A 23 -5.00 -14.70 -1.49
CA LYS A 23 -6.33 -14.09 -1.54
C LYS A 23 -7.05 -14.13 -0.19
N GLU A 24 -6.90 -15.20 0.59
CA GLU A 24 -7.43 -15.31 1.95
C GLU A 24 -6.81 -14.28 2.91
N PHE A 25 -5.52 -13.99 2.73
CA PHE A 25 -4.78 -13.06 3.58
C PHE A 25 -4.98 -11.59 3.20
N ILE A 26 -4.83 -11.23 1.92
CA ILE A 26 -4.89 -9.83 1.47
C ILE A 26 -6.29 -9.41 0.98
N GLY A 27 -7.11 -10.36 0.53
CA GLY A 27 -8.37 -10.11 -0.18
C GLY A 27 -8.27 -10.37 -1.69
N LEU A 28 -9.36 -10.08 -2.40
CA LEU A 28 -9.40 -10.16 -3.87
C LEU A 28 -8.71 -8.96 -4.51
N GLY A 29 -8.41 -9.08 -5.81
CA GLY A 29 -7.95 -7.96 -6.61
C GLY A 29 -8.96 -6.81 -6.55
N ALA A 30 -8.47 -5.59 -6.29
CA ALA A 30 -9.31 -4.40 -6.16
C ALA A 30 -8.54 -3.15 -6.57
N ASP A 31 -9.23 -2.19 -7.16
CA ASP A 31 -8.65 -0.89 -7.50
C ASP A 31 -8.54 0.01 -6.25
N LEU A 32 -7.81 1.12 -6.38
CA LEU A 32 -7.61 2.09 -5.30
C LEU A 32 -8.90 2.88 -5.02
N LEU A 33 -9.19 3.11 -3.74
CA LEU A 33 -10.31 3.97 -3.35
C LEU A 33 -10.00 5.43 -3.71
N PRO A 34 -10.83 6.12 -4.51
CA PRO A 34 -10.49 7.44 -5.05
C PRO A 34 -10.12 8.52 -4.02
N SER A 35 -10.72 8.46 -2.82
CA SER A 35 -10.63 9.50 -1.78
C SER A 35 -9.54 9.26 -0.72
N GLU A 36 -8.82 8.13 -0.77
CA GLU A 36 -7.94 7.69 0.32
C GLU A 36 -6.58 7.26 -0.21
N LEU A 37 -5.49 7.64 0.47
CA LEU A 37 -4.16 7.13 0.10
C LEU A 37 -4.07 5.62 0.41
N PRO A 38 -3.37 4.84 -0.42
CA PRO A 38 -3.44 3.39 -0.32
C PRO A 38 -2.67 2.87 0.90
N THR A 39 -3.27 1.91 1.62
CA THR A 39 -2.52 1.06 2.56
C THR A 39 -1.66 0.05 1.82
N LEU A 40 -0.73 -0.61 2.51
CA LEU A 40 0.01 -1.73 1.92
C LEU A 40 -0.94 -2.81 1.38
N ARG A 41 -2.03 -3.13 2.08
CA ARG A 41 -3.07 -4.04 1.62
C ARG A 41 -3.68 -3.59 0.29
N ASN A 42 -4.04 -2.32 0.15
CA ASN A 42 -4.63 -1.80 -1.09
C ASN A 42 -3.65 -1.90 -2.26
N VAL A 43 -2.37 -1.62 -2.01
CA VAL A 43 -1.32 -1.78 -3.02
C VAL A 43 -1.21 -3.24 -3.47
N LEU A 44 -1.26 -4.20 -2.55
CA LEU A 44 -1.18 -5.62 -2.86
C LEU A 44 -2.44 -6.13 -3.59
N GLN A 45 -3.62 -5.63 -3.22
CA GLN A 45 -4.88 -5.92 -3.92
C GLN A 45 -4.87 -5.35 -5.35
N LEU A 46 -4.38 -4.13 -5.53
CA LEU A 46 -4.20 -3.55 -6.86
C LEU A 46 -3.21 -4.38 -7.68
N MET A 47 -2.07 -4.76 -7.08
CA MET A 47 -1.08 -5.60 -7.75
C MET A 47 -1.69 -6.92 -8.20
N LEU A 48 -2.50 -7.57 -7.36
CA LEU A 48 -3.23 -8.79 -7.72
C LEU A 48 -4.18 -8.56 -8.90
N LEU A 49 -4.95 -7.45 -8.90
CA LEU A 49 -5.82 -7.09 -10.01
C LEU A 49 -5.04 -6.90 -11.33
N GLU A 50 -3.90 -6.20 -11.28
CA GLU A 50 -3.06 -5.99 -12.45
C GLU A 50 -2.46 -7.31 -12.96
N MET A 51 -2.07 -8.23 -12.06
CA MET A 51 -1.60 -9.57 -12.47
C MET A 51 -2.71 -10.39 -13.11
N GLU A 52 -3.92 -10.39 -12.52
CA GLU A 52 -5.11 -11.07 -13.07
C GLU A 52 -5.49 -10.52 -14.46
N SER A 53 -5.20 -9.25 -14.73
CA SER A 53 -5.38 -8.64 -16.06
C SER A 53 -4.34 -9.06 -17.10
N LEU A 54 -3.14 -9.45 -16.65
CA LEU A 54 -2.01 -9.83 -17.51
C LEU A 54 -2.00 -11.32 -17.84
N ASP A 55 -2.47 -12.16 -16.91
CA ASP A 55 -2.59 -13.60 -17.08
C ASP A 55 -3.79 -14.09 -16.26
N THR A 56 -4.82 -14.57 -16.95
CA THR A 56 -6.07 -15.04 -16.34
C THR A 56 -5.93 -16.39 -15.64
N ASN A 57 -4.92 -17.18 -16.00
CA ASN A 57 -4.73 -18.52 -15.45
C ASN A 57 -3.88 -18.53 -14.18
N LEU A 58 -3.01 -17.53 -13.96
CA LEU A 58 -2.11 -17.33 -12.80
C LEU A 58 -1.46 -18.61 -12.23
N GLN A 59 -1.36 -19.66 -13.04
CA GLN A 59 -0.97 -20.99 -12.57
C GLN A 59 0.52 -20.97 -12.18
N TYR A 60 1.30 -20.16 -12.89
CA TYR A 60 2.68 -19.81 -12.61
C TYR A 60 2.89 -18.33 -12.86
N VAL A 61 3.19 -17.56 -11.81
CA VAL A 61 3.45 -16.13 -12.00
C VAL A 61 4.92 -15.94 -12.36
N LEU A 62 5.15 -15.60 -13.62
CA LEU A 62 6.46 -15.24 -14.14
C LEU A 62 6.95 -13.93 -13.51
N LYS A 63 8.27 -13.78 -13.38
CA LYS A 63 8.88 -12.58 -12.78
C LYS A 63 8.49 -11.33 -13.57
N GLU A 64 8.36 -11.47 -14.88
CA GLU A 64 7.95 -10.44 -15.82
C GLU A 64 6.52 -9.95 -15.53
N ILE A 65 5.59 -10.86 -15.17
CA ILE A 65 4.21 -10.52 -14.81
C ILE A 65 4.20 -9.72 -13.50
N VAL A 66 4.98 -10.14 -12.50
CA VAL A 66 5.12 -9.43 -11.22
C VAL A 66 5.63 -8.01 -11.46
N TYR A 67 6.69 -7.87 -12.28
CA TYR A 67 7.31 -6.59 -12.57
C TYR A 67 6.36 -5.66 -13.32
N GLU A 68 5.70 -6.14 -14.38
CA GLU A 68 4.75 -5.33 -15.15
C GLU A 68 3.53 -4.93 -14.32
N ALA A 69 3.00 -5.83 -13.49
CA ALA A 69 1.93 -5.49 -12.55
C ALA A 69 2.36 -4.45 -11.51
N ALA A 70 3.57 -4.57 -10.97
CA ALA A 70 4.12 -3.58 -10.03
C ALA A 70 4.32 -2.22 -10.71
N LYS A 71 4.76 -2.19 -11.97
CA LYS A 71 4.89 -0.99 -12.78
C LYS A 71 3.54 -0.31 -13.01
N LYS A 72 2.51 -1.04 -13.46
CA LYS A 72 1.15 -0.51 -13.61
C LYS A 72 0.59 0.02 -12.29
N SER A 73 0.76 -0.74 -11.21
CA SER A 73 0.34 -0.35 -9.86
C SER A 73 1.03 0.93 -9.39
N SER A 74 2.34 1.05 -9.62
CA SER A 74 3.11 2.23 -9.23
C SER A 74 2.58 3.51 -9.89
N CYS A 75 2.23 3.46 -11.18
CA CYS A 75 1.66 4.60 -11.90
C CYS A 75 0.33 5.06 -11.28
N LYS A 76 -0.56 4.13 -10.95
CA LYS A 76 -1.85 4.42 -10.30
C LYS A 76 -1.67 5.02 -8.91
N ILE A 77 -0.77 4.47 -8.11
CA ILE A 77 -0.45 4.96 -6.76
C ILE A 77 0.12 6.39 -6.84
N VAL A 78 1.07 6.63 -7.74
CA VAL A 78 1.64 7.97 -7.97
C VAL A 78 0.57 8.96 -8.38
N ALA A 79 -0.29 8.60 -9.32
CA ALA A 79 -1.39 9.45 -9.76
C ALA A 79 -2.33 9.80 -8.60
N GLN A 80 -2.62 8.84 -7.71
CA GLN A 80 -3.44 9.08 -6.54
C GLN A 80 -2.80 10.04 -5.53
N TYR A 81 -1.51 9.91 -5.26
CA TYR A 81 -0.78 10.87 -4.42
C TYR A 81 -0.77 12.28 -5.03
N LYS A 82 -0.66 12.38 -6.36
CA LYS A 82 -0.70 13.65 -7.08
C LYS A 82 -2.10 14.29 -7.15
N LYS A 83 -3.17 13.48 -7.09
CA LYS A 83 -4.56 13.99 -6.97
C LYS A 83 -4.80 14.69 -5.64
N VAL A 84 -4.18 14.21 -4.56
CA VAL A 84 -4.22 14.89 -3.26
C VAL A 84 -3.50 16.23 -3.38
N ASN A 85 -2.28 16.23 -3.91
CA ASN A 85 -1.56 17.47 -4.18
C ASN A 85 -0.48 17.28 -5.24
N ILE A 86 -0.51 18.09 -6.30
CA ILE A 86 0.45 18.00 -7.41
C ILE A 86 1.89 18.31 -6.95
N ASN A 87 2.06 19.10 -5.90
CA ASN A 87 3.35 19.55 -5.37
C ASN A 87 3.95 18.57 -4.35
N ILE A 88 3.23 17.51 -3.96
CA ILE A 88 3.79 16.49 -3.07
C ILE A 88 4.98 15.79 -3.73
N GLN A 89 6.07 15.68 -2.98
CA GLN A 89 7.33 15.11 -3.45
C GLN A 89 7.40 13.62 -3.15
N ILE A 90 7.30 12.83 -4.21
CA ILE A 90 7.25 11.37 -4.17
C ILE A 90 8.59 10.76 -4.56
N GLN A 91 8.85 9.55 -4.08
CA GLN A 91 10.01 8.76 -4.47
C GLN A 91 10.00 8.53 -5.99
N PRO A 92 11.18 8.45 -6.64
CA PRO A 92 11.26 8.03 -8.03
C PRO A 92 10.53 6.71 -8.27
N ASN A 93 9.85 6.60 -9.42
CA ASN A 93 8.93 5.48 -9.66
C ASN A 93 9.60 4.10 -9.56
N HIS A 94 10.87 3.97 -9.97
CA HIS A 94 11.60 2.70 -9.87
C HIS A 94 11.75 2.21 -8.42
N TYR A 95 11.91 3.10 -7.43
CA TYR A 95 11.95 2.72 -6.02
C TYR A 95 10.58 2.23 -5.53
N ILE A 96 9.50 2.84 -6.03
CA ILE A 96 8.12 2.43 -5.71
C ILE A 96 7.87 1.02 -6.26
N VAL A 97 8.22 0.77 -7.53
CA VAL A 97 8.12 -0.56 -8.16
C VAL A 97 8.88 -1.61 -7.37
N GLN A 98 10.17 -1.37 -7.08
CA GLN A 98 11.00 -2.30 -6.30
C GLN A 98 10.40 -2.60 -4.92
N ARG A 99 9.81 -1.59 -4.27
CA ARG A 99 9.16 -1.78 -2.98
C ARG A 99 7.90 -2.62 -3.09
N ILE A 100 7.06 -2.39 -4.11
CA ILE A 100 5.87 -3.20 -4.38
C ILE A 100 6.26 -4.67 -4.56
N GLU A 101 7.26 -4.95 -5.41
CA GLU A 101 7.76 -6.32 -5.63
C GLU A 101 8.29 -6.96 -4.34
N LYS A 102 9.03 -6.19 -3.52
CA LYS A 102 9.57 -6.65 -2.24
C LYS A 102 8.46 -7.03 -1.27
N GLU A 103 7.44 -6.19 -1.11
CA GLU A 103 6.34 -6.48 -0.19
C GLU A 103 5.47 -7.64 -0.71
N TRP A 104 5.29 -7.76 -2.03
CA TRP A 104 4.63 -8.92 -2.62
C TRP A 104 5.37 -10.22 -2.32
N LYS A 105 6.69 -10.24 -2.50
CA LYS A 105 7.54 -11.38 -2.13
C LYS A 105 7.45 -11.69 -0.63
N ARG A 106 7.41 -10.67 0.22
CA ARG A 106 7.28 -10.85 1.67
C ARG A 106 5.95 -11.48 2.05
N VAL A 107 4.84 -11.02 1.47
CA VAL A 107 3.49 -11.55 1.71
C VAL A 107 3.40 -13.00 1.26
N THR A 108 3.85 -13.29 0.04
CA THR A 108 3.84 -14.66 -0.48
C THR A 108 4.66 -15.58 0.43
N GLN A 109 5.90 -15.25 0.76
CA GLN A 109 6.71 -16.06 1.70
C GLN A 109 6.03 -16.26 3.06
N THR A 110 5.36 -15.23 3.58
CA THR A 110 4.67 -15.29 4.88
C THR A 110 3.47 -16.23 4.85
N VAL A 111 2.64 -16.11 3.83
CA VAL A 111 1.44 -16.92 3.62
C VAL A 111 1.78 -18.41 3.38
N TRP A 112 2.93 -18.67 2.74
CA TRP A 112 3.47 -20.01 2.54
C TRP A 112 4.19 -20.57 3.77
N GLY A 113 4.23 -19.85 4.89
CA GLY A 113 4.87 -20.31 6.13
C GLY A 113 6.40 -20.36 6.06
N ARG A 114 7.02 -19.66 5.10
CA ARG A 114 8.48 -19.67 4.86
C ARG A 114 9.23 -18.56 5.61
N VAL A 115 8.63 -18.00 6.65
CA VAL A 115 9.18 -16.89 7.43
C VAL A 115 9.03 -17.16 8.93
N LYS A 116 9.84 -16.51 9.75
CA LYS A 116 9.77 -16.62 11.21
C LYS A 116 8.48 -15.96 11.75
N SER A 117 8.01 -16.41 12.90
CA SER A 117 6.82 -15.85 13.59
C SER A 117 6.92 -14.34 13.83
N SER A 118 8.10 -13.85 14.22
CA SER A 118 8.35 -12.41 14.42
C SER A 118 8.15 -11.59 13.13
N GLN A 119 8.61 -12.11 11.99
CA GLN A 119 8.44 -11.46 10.68
C GLN A 119 6.97 -11.48 10.22
N LYS A 120 6.26 -12.58 10.52
CA LYS A 120 4.82 -12.70 10.29
C LYS A 120 4.08 -11.64 11.10
N ASN A 121 4.30 -11.55 12.42
CA ASN A 121 3.63 -10.57 13.28
C ASN A 121 3.91 -9.13 12.82
N LYS A 122 5.15 -8.83 12.42
CA LYS A 122 5.51 -7.54 11.85
C LYS A 122 4.70 -7.21 10.58
N LEU A 123 4.51 -8.19 9.69
CA LEU A 123 3.69 -7.98 8.48
C LEU A 123 2.22 -7.70 8.83
N TYR A 124 1.66 -8.42 9.81
CA TYR A 124 0.27 -8.22 10.24
C TYR A 124 0.05 -6.81 10.82
N ASN A 125 1.05 -6.24 11.49
CA ASN A 125 0.98 -4.88 12.01
C ASN A 125 1.15 -3.80 10.92
N GLU A 126 1.79 -4.12 9.81
CA GLU A 126 2.13 -3.16 8.74
C GLU A 126 1.16 -3.21 7.55
N ILE A 127 0.44 -4.31 7.35
CA ILE A 127 -0.35 -4.53 6.14
C ILE A 127 -1.48 -3.52 5.95
N ASP A 128 -2.07 -3.05 7.06
CA ASP A 128 -3.16 -2.09 7.06
C ASP A 128 -2.67 -0.64 7.28
N VAL A 129 -1.36 -0.41 7.22
CA VAL A 129 -0.74 0.92 7.36
C VAL A 129 -0.52 1.55 5.98
N LEU A 130 -0.49 2.89 5.93
CA LEU A 130 -0.19 3.68 4.74
C LEU A 130 1.05 3.17 3.98
N PHE A 131 0.89 2.95 2.67
CA PHE A 131 2.00 2.70 1.77
C PHE A 131 2.71 4.02 1.41
N ASP A 132 3.49 4.54 2.35
CA ASP A 132 4.06 5.89 2.25
C ASP A 132 5.18 5.98 1.19
N ILE A 133 4.89 6.60 0.03
CA ILE A 133 5.83 6.82 -1.08
C ILE A 133 6.53 8.20 -1.03
N LEU A 134 6.35 8.98 0.04
CA LEU A 134 6.93 10.31 0.13
C LEU A 134 8.46 10.23 0.22
N ARG A 135 9.17 11.19 -0.40
CA ARG A 135 10.64 11.26 -0.34
C ARG A 135 11.14 11.54 1.06
N CYS A 136 10.54 12.52 1.73
CA CYS A 136 10.87 12.86 3.11
C CYS A 136 9.77 12.38 4.05
N LYS A 137 10.08 11.38 4.88
CA LYS A 137 9.15 10.88 5.89
C LYS A 137 9.07 11.80 7.12
N HIS A 138 10.12 12.61 7.32
CA HIS A 138 10.43 13.22 8.61
C HIS A 138 10.14 14.73 8.72
N ILE A 139 9.76 15.43 7.64
CA ILE A 139 9.68 16.91 7.68
C ILE A 139 8.41 17.51 7.06
N ILE A 140 7.98 18.53 7.80
CA ILE A 140 6.82 19.41 7.76
C ILE A 140 7.36 20.84 7.61
N ILE A 141 6.90 21.63 6.64
CA ILE A 141 7.22 23.07 6.60
C ILE A 141 6.04 23.87 7.14
N CYS A 142 6.29 24.67 8.19
CA CYS A 142 5.37 25.71 8.66
C CYS A 142 5.81 27.13 8.21
N LYS A 143 6.98 27.26 7.56
CA LYS A 143 7.71 28.53 7.33
C LYS A 143 7.20 29.45 6.20
N GLU A 144 6.06 29.17 5.57
CA GLU A 144 5.52 30.04 4.49
C GLU A 144 4.27 30.82 4.90
N ASP A 145 3.93 30.84 6.19
CA ASP A 145 2.73 31.51 6.69
C ASP A 145 3.14 32.76 7.52
N PRO A 146 3.12 33.97 6.93
CA PRO A 146 3.45 35.21 7.65
C PRO A 146 2.45 35.54 8.77
N THR A 147 1.34 34.80 8.89
CA THR A 147 0.31 34.99 9.92
C THR A 147 0.48 34.10 11.16
N CYS A 148 1.55 33.29 11.23
CA CYS A 148 1.81 32.44 12.38
C CYS A 148 2.42 33.23 13.55
N SER A 149 1.57 34.00 14.25
CA SER A 149 1.95 34.83 15.40
C SER A 149 1.78 34.14 16.75
N ASP A 150 1.52 32.83 16.79
CA ASP A 150 1.19 32.12 18.03
C ASP A 150 2.48 31.64 18.75
N PRO A 151 2.86 32.22 19.90
CA PRO A 151 4.07 31.84 20.64
C PRO A 151 4.00 30.41 21.21
N LYS A 152 2.81 29.78 21.20
CA LYS A 152 2.61 28.36 21.54
C LYS A 152 2.64 27.42 20.34
N CYS A 153 2.99 27.91 19.14
CA CYS A 153 3.28 27.04 18.01
C CYS A 153 4.52 26.20 18.36
N SER A 154 4.29 25.04 18.97
CA SER A 154 5.33 24.05 19.19
C SER A 154 5.81 23.61 17.81
N HIS A 155 6.93 24.19 17.38
CA HIS A 155 7.64 23.96 16.12
C HIS A 155 8.07 22.48 15.89
N SER A 156 7.49 21.52 16.60
CA SER A 156 7.96 20.15 16.74
C SER A 156 6.98 19.16 16.10
N ALA A 157 7.14 18.98 14.79
CA ALA A 157 7.23 17.62 14.27
C ALA A 157 8.19 17.55 13.07
N ILE A 158 9.17 18.46 13.03
CA ILE A 158 10.41 18.22 12.31
C ILE A 158 11.17 17.24 13.19
N SER A 159 11.44 16.03 12.71
CA SER A 159 12.47 15.20 13.35
C SER A 159 13.73 16.06 13.42
N PRO A 160 14.32 16.33 14.61
CA PRO A 160 15.51 17.19 14.76
C PRO A 160 16.70 16.76 13.87
N THR A 161 16.63 15.56 13.31
CA THR A 161 17.67 14.88 12.55
C THR A 161 17.52 14.94 11.03
N CYS A 162 16.49 15.60 10.47
CA CYS A 162 16.26 15.51 9.04
C CYS A 162 16.84 16.71 8.25
N ASN A 163 17.83 16.41 7.42
CA ASN A 163 18.57 17.35 6.59
C ASN A 163 18.04 17.43 5.14
N CYS A 164 16.79 17.03 4.87
CA CYS A 164 16.24 17.09 3.52
C CYS A 164 16.06 18.56 3.06
N PRO A 165 16.38 18.88 1.79
CA PRO A 165 16.21 20.22 1.25
C PRO A 165 14.72 20.63 1.21
N SER A 166 14.45 21.94 1.29
CA SER A 166 13.09 22.47 1.49
C SER A 166 12.11 22.05 0.39
N ASN A 167 12.59 21.93 -0.84
CA ASN A 167 11.82 21.46 -1.98
C ASN A 167 11.35 20.01 -1.89
N LEU A 168 11.80 19.21 -0.91
CA LEU A 168 11.40 17.81 -0.70
C LEU A 168 10.44 17.61 0.50
N LYS A 169 10.07 18.70 1.19
CA LYS A 169 9.26 18.65 2.41
C LYS A 169 7.75 18.76 2.08
N ILE A 170 6.91 18.32 3.01
CA ILE A 170 5.44 18.28 2.84
C ILE A 170 4.81 19.65 3.23
N PRO A 171 3.90 20.23 2.41
CA PRO A 171 3.17 21.46 2.76
C PRO A 171 2.25 21.34 3.99
N LYS A 172 2.02 22.44 4.72
CA LYS A 172 1.20 22.50 5.95
C LYS A 172 -0.27 22.12 5.74
N ILE A 173 -0.87 22.52 4.62
CA ILE A 173 -2.28 22.22 4.30
C ILE A 173 -2.50 20.70 4.25
N GLU A 174 -1.59 19.99 3.61
CA GLU A 174 -1.63 18.52 3.50
C GLU A 174 -1.23 17.80 4.78
N LEU A 175 -0.66 18.52 5.76
CA LEU A 175 -0.12 17.91 6.96
C LEU A 175 -1.18 17.17 7.77
N LYS A 176 -2.35 17.80 7.97
CA LYS A 176 -3.44 17.21 8.75
C LYS A 176 -3.94 15.95 8.06
N PHE A 177 -4.12 16.01 6.74
CA PHE A 177 -4.52 14.87 5.93
C PHE A 177 -3.48 13.75 5.96
N ILE A 178 -2.22 14.00 5.58
CA ILE A 178 -1.15 12.99 5.55
C ILE A 178 -0.89 12.38 6.94
N LYS A 179 -0.96 13.16 8.02
CA LYS A 179 -0.86 12.63 9.38
C LYS A 179 -2.00 11.67 9.69
N ALA A 180 -3.25 12.02 9.39
CA ALA A 180 -4.37 11.09 9.58
C ALA A 180 -4.26 9.87 8.67
N GLN A 181 -3.73 10.02 7.46
CA GLN A 181 -3.46 8.92 6.56
C GLN A 181 -2.37 7.98 7.09
N ARG A 182 -1.34 8.51 7.77
CA ARG A 182 -0.29 7.69 8.42
C ARG A 182 -0.77 6.98 9.67
N LEU A 183 -1.65 7.64 10.43
CA LEU A 183 -2.22 7.12 11.67
C LEU A 183 -3.39 6.16 11.43
N LYS A 184 -3.95 6.11 10.21
CA LYS A 184 -5.05 5.20 9.91
C LYS A 184 -4.56 3.75 9.92
N ILE A 185 -5.39 2.88 10.48
CA ILE A 185 -5.26 1.43 10.36
C ILE A 185 -6.45 0.97 9.52
N GLY A 186 -6.14 0.39 8.35
CA GLY A 186 -7.12 -0.04 7.37
C GLY A 186 -7.46 1.05 6.36
N MET A 187 -8.56 0.86 5.62
CA MET A 187 -8.82 1.65 4.41
C MET A 187 -9.23 3.11 4.67
N LYS A 188 -9.80 3.44 5.83
CA LYS A 188 -10.46 4.73 6.09
C LYS A 188 -9.69 5.61 7.08
N SER A 189 -9.56 6.89 6.76
CA SER A 189 -9.08 7.92 7.69
C SER A 189 -10.24 8.66 8.38
N VAL A 190 -9.95 9.40 9.45
CA VAL A 190 -10.94 10.18 10.23
C VAL A 190 -11.60 11.29 9.41
N TYR A 191 -11.02 11.70 8.27
CA TYR A 191 -11.52 12.80 7.44
C TYR A 191 -12.58 12.40 6.39
N GLN A 192 -12.99 11.13 6.30
CA GLN A 192 -14.14 10.72 5.49
C GLN A 192 -15.46 11.05 6.19
N ILE A 193 -15.93 12.30 6.07
CA ILE A 193 -17.25 12.72 6.59
C ILE A 193 -18.37 12.67 5.53
N HIS A 194 -18.07 12.57 4.23
CA HIS A 194 -19.13 12.52 3.21
C HIS A 194 -19.00 11.31 2.27
N CYS A 195 -20.13 10.63 2.08
CA CYS A 195 -20.37 9.45 1.24
C CYS A 195 -19.97 8.10 1.87
N ILE A 196 -20.68 7.74 2.95
CA ILE A 196 -20.79 6.34 3.37
C ILE A 196 -21.54 5.59 2.27
N ASP A 197 -20.84 4.83 1.44
CA ASP A 197 -21.46 3.71 0.73
C ASP A 197 -21.84 2.66 1.80
N LYS A 198 -23.07 2.81 2.33
CA LYS A 198 -23.62 1.95 3.38
C LYS A 198 -23.59 0.49 2.94
N LYS A 199 -23.68 0.22 1.64
CA LYS A 199 -23.76 -1.13 1.08
C LYS A 199 -22.41 -1.83 1.19
N GLU A 200 -21.34 -1.18 0.75
CA GLU A 200 -19.99 -1.74 0.83
C GLU A 200 -19.48 -1.82 2.27
N TYR A 201 -19.81 -0.82 3.10
CA TYR A 201 -19.52 -0.86 4.54
C TYR A 201 -20.18 -2.06 5.23
N THR A 202 -21.46 -2.30 4.94
CA THR A 202 -22.20 -3.43 5.52
C THR A 202 -21.65 -4.77 5.02
N ARG A 203 -21.21 -4.85 3.76
CA ARG A 203 -20.60 -6.04 3.17
C ARG A 203 -19.28 -6.40 3.87
N LEU A 204 -18.39 -5.42 4.02
CA LEU A 204 -17.07 -5.60 4.63
C LEU A 204 -17.17 -5.88 6.14
N ALA A 205 -18.05 -5.19 6.86
CA ALA A 205 -18.28 -5.44 8.29
C ALA A 205 -18.83 -6.86 8.56
N LYS A 206 -19.73 -7.36 7.70
CA LYS A 206 -20.22 -8.75 7.77
C LYS A 206 -19.11 -9.76 7.46
N GLN A 207 -18.17 -9.42 6.56
CA GLN A 207 -17.04 -10.28 6.23
C GLN A 207 -16.04 -10.38 7.39
N CYS A 208 -15.78 -9.30 8.11
CA CYS A 208 -14.93 -9.32 9.31
C CYS A 208 -15.58 -10.12 10.45
N LYS A 209 -16.87 -9.91 10.75
CA LYS A 209 -17.59 -10.66 11.79
C LYS A 209 -17.66 -12.17 11.53
N ARG A 210 -17.63 -12.60 10.26
CA ARG A 210 -17.58 -14.03 9.90
C ARG A 210 -16.21 -14.66 10.14
N LYS A 211 -15.13 -13.86 10.14
CA LYS A 211 -13.76 -14.32 10.44
C LYS A 211 -13.46 -14.35 11.95
N GLU A 212 -14.21 -13.60 12.75
CA GLU A 212 -14.08 -13.54 14.21
C GLU A 212 -14.93 -14.57 14.98
N LYS A 213 -15.74 -15.41 14.30
CA LYS A 213 -16.35 -16.58 14.96
C LYS A 213 -15.33 -17.73 14.98
N PRO A 214 -14.64 -18.00 16.10
CA PRO A 214 -13.96 -19.28 16.26
C PRO A 214 -15.00 -20.40 16.22
N LEU A 215 -14.57 -21.54 15.65
CA LEU A 215 -15.18 -22.85 15.81
C LEU A 215 -15.36 -23.13 17.31
N ILE A 216 -16.49 -22.74 17.88
CA ILE A 216 -16.97 -23.24 19.17
C ILE A 216 -18.26 -23.98 18.87
N SER A 217 -18.33 -25.20 19.38
CA SER A 217 -19.34 -26.25 19.20
C SER A 217 -19.23 -27.03 17.88
N LYS A 218 -18.54 -28.16 17.95
CA LYS A 218 -19.22 -29.45 17.99
C LYS A 218 -18.39 -30.39 18.87
N ASN A 219 -19.10 -31.06 19.79
CA ASN A 219 -18.62 -32.08 20.72
C ASN A 219 -17.79 -33.16 20.04
#